data_AF-A0AA47MGJ0-F1
#
_entry.id   AF-A0AA47MGJ0-F1
#
_cell.length_a   1.000
_cell.length_b   1.000
_cell.length_c   1.000
_cell.angle_alpha   90.00
_cell.angle_beta   90.00
_cell.angle_gamma   90.00
#
_symmetry.space_group_name_H-M   'P 1'
#
loop_
_entity.id
_entity.type
_entity.pdbx_description
1 polymer ?
#
loop_
_entity_poly.entity_id
_entity_poly.type
_entity_poly.pdbx_seq_one_letter_code
_entity_poly.pdbx_strand_id
1 'polypeptide(L)'
;MRNTWVGGTQVIKSDHRPTGRGRRVGWKTGRRRGADGEDFIRFPLDNQQLHRIKANFMAIAGMPGVVGAIDGTHIKIIAPSKDEDVFVNRKKVHSINTQIVFDATFNILDVVAKLPAYP
;
A
#
# COMPACT_ATOMS: atom_id res chain seq x y z
N MET A 1 12.47 -6.66 -1.65
CA MET A 1 11.30 -5.87 -2.10
C MET A 1 11.61 -4.40 -1.90
N ARG A 2 11.25 -3.55 -2.87
CA ARG A 2 11.57 -2.11 -2.89
C ARG A 2 10.38 -1.30 -3.39
N ASN A 3 10.14 -0.17 -2.73
CA ASN A 3 9.24 0.87 -3.22
C ASN A 3 9.93 1.62 -4.38
N THR A 4 9.27 1.70 -5.53
CA THR A 4 9.81 2.23 -6.78
C THR A 4 8.73 3.03 -7.51
N TRP A 5 9.10 4.09 -8.23
CA TRP A 5 8.19 4.77 -9.15
C TRP A 5 8.30 4.17 -10.56
N VAL A 6 7.16 3.90 -11.20
CA VAL A 6 7.06 3.42 -12.59
C VAL A 6 5.95 4.20 -13.28
N GLY A 7 6.28 5.00 -14.28
CA GLY A 7 5.28 5.73 -15.07
C GLY A 7 4.37 6.68 -14.26
N GLY A 8 4.88 7.25 -13.16
CA GLY A 8 4.09 8.10 -12.26
C GLY A 8 3.30 7.35 -11.19
N THR A 9 3.35 6.01 -11.18
CA THR A 9 2.72 5.16 -10.15
C THR A 9 3.78 4.66 -9.17
N GLN A 10 3.47 4.71 -7.87
CA GLN A 10 4.31 4.11 -6.85
C GLN A 10 3.99 2.62 -6.73
N VAL A 11 5.02 1.76 -6.76
CA VAL A 11 4.86 0.30 -6.79
C VAL A 11 5.86 -0.40 -5.88
N ILE A 12 5.53 -1.63 -5.47
CA ILE A 12 6.45 -2.56 -4.81
C ILE A 12 7.01 -3.50 -5.87
N LYS A 13 8.34 -3.55 -6.01
CA LYS A 13 9.02 -4.55 -6.84
C LYS A 13 9.69 -5.59 -5.96
N SER A 14 9.58 -6.87 -6.32
CA SER A 14 10.38 -7.92 -5.69
C SER A 14 11.58 -8.24 -6.57
N ASP A 15 12.78 -8.19 -5.99
CA ASP A 15 14.04 -8.28 -6.70
C ASP A 15 14.34 -9.72 -7.17
N HIS A 16 15.02 -9.88 -8.31
CA HIS A 16 15.83 -11.07 -8.62
C HIS A 16 17.24 -10.59 -9.02
N ARG A 17 18.21 -10.72 -8.10
CA ARG A 17 19.71 -10.58 -8.18
C ARG A 17 20.43 -9.22 -7.94
N PRO A 18 21.74 -9.25 -7.56
CA PRO A 18 22.30 -8.51 -6.42
C PRO A 18 23.12 -7.24 -6.74
N THR A 19 23.40 -6.50 -5.66
CA THR A 19 24.32 -5.34 -5.51
C THR A 19 23.85 -4.00 -6.07
N GLY A 20 24.06 -2.95 -5.28
CA GLY A 20 23.81 -1.56 -5.65
C GLY A 20 22.91 -0.83 -4.65
N ARG A 21 23.52 0.09 -3.90
CA ARG A 21 22.96 0.96 -2.84
C ARG A 21 21.52 1.43 -3.12
N GLY A 22 20.53 0.67 -2.64
CA GLY A 22 19.15 1.16 -2.49
C GLY A 22 18.89 1.42 -1.01
N ARG A 23 18.41 2.61 -0.65
CA ARG A 23 17.92 2.86 0.72
C ARG A 23 16.83 1.84 1.03
N ARG A 24 17.11 0.99 2.00
CA ARG A 24 16.22 -0.07 2.47
C ARG A 24 15.19 0.58 3.39
N VAL A 25 14.03 0.96 2.86
CA VAL A 25 12.87 1.27 3.72
C VAL A 25 12.31 -0.06 4.17
N GLY A 26 12.51 -0.39 5.45
CA GLY A 26 12.02 -1.64 6.03
C GLY A 26 10.50 -1.64 6.03
N TRP A 27 9.90 -2.53 5.23
CA TRP A 27 8.48 -2.83 5.32
C TRP A 27 8.24 -3.68 6.56
N LYS A 28 7.43 -3.18 7.49
CA LYS A 28 6.87 -4.00 8.57
C LYS A 28 5.57 -4.60 8.05
N THR A 29 5.56 -5.89 7.77
CA THR A 29 4.34 -6.62 7.41
C THR A 29 3.43 -6.69 8.64
N GLY A 30 2.30 -6.00 8.62
CA GLY A 30 1.25 -6.15 9.62
C GLY A 30 0.22 -7.16 9.14
N ARG A 31 0.03 -8.27 9.85
CA ARG A 31 -1.20 -9.07 9.68
C ARG A 31 -2.34 -8.33 10.38
N ARG A 32 -3.44 -8.10 9.68
CA ARG A 32 -4.67 -7.59 10.31
C ARG A 32 -5.69 -8.72 10.39
N ARG A 33 -6.04 -9.08 11.63
CA ARG A 33 -7.11 -10.04 11.94
C ARG A 33 -8.45 -9.33 11.99
N GLY A 34 -9.48 -9.96 11.43
CA GLY A 34 -10.87 -9.58 11.67
C GLY A 34 -11.37 -9.97 13.06
N ALA A 35 -12.58 -9.54 13.39
CA ALA A 35 -13.23 -9.84 14.67
C ALA A 35 -13.55 -11.35 14.85
N ASP A 36 -13.59 -12.09 13.75
CA ASP A 36 -13.76 -13.55 13.64
C ASP A 36 -12.44 -14.33 13.70
N GLY A 37 -11.30 -13.63 13.78
CA GLY A 37 -9.97 -14.25 13.88
C GLY A 37 -9.30 -14.56 12.53
N GLU A 38 -9.94 -14.25 11.40
CA GLU A 38 -9.39 -14.49 10.06
C GLU A 38 -8.45 -13.37 9.60
N ASP A 39 -7.36 -13.73 8.91
CA ASP A 39 -6.41 -12.78 8.31
C ASP A 39 -6.93 -12.32 6.94
N PHE A 40 -7.63 -11.18 6.88
CA PHE A 40 -8.20 -10.68 5.61
C PHE A 40 -7.21 -9.91 4.73
N ILE A 41 -6.16 -9.33 5.34
CA ILE A 41 -5.17 -8.49 4.63
C ILE A 41 -3.79 -9.05 4.92
N ARG A 42 -3.15 -9.61 3.88
CA ARG A 42 -1.82 -10.18 3.98
C ARG A 42 -1.01 -9.94 2.71
N PHE A 43 0.15 -9.34 2.90
CA PHE A 43 1.10 -9.20 1.82
C PHE A 43 1.67 -10.57 1.41
N PRO A 44 1.76 -10.89 0.10
CA PRO A 44 2.28 -12.16 -0.38
C PRO A 44 3.76 -12.32 -0.01
N LEU A 45 4.09 -13.43 0.63
CA LEU A 45 5.48 -13.83 0.93
C LEU A 45 5.89 -15.11 0.19
N ASP A 46 4.91 -15.86 -0.32
CA ASP A 46 5.14 -17.06 -1.10
C ASP A 46 5.57 -16.72 -2.53
N ASN A 47 6.57 -17.45 -3.04
CA ASN A 47 7.14 -17.20 -4.36
C ASN A 47 6.14 -17.49 -5.50
N GLN A 48 5.26 -18.48 -5.34
CA GLN A 48 4.26 -18.81 -6.37
C GLN A 48 3.23 -17.69 -6.47
N GLN A 49 2.74 -17.17 -5.34
CA GLN A 49 1.86 -16.00 -5.29
C GLN A 49 2.53 -14.76 -5.89
N LEU A 50 3.78 -14.47 -5.51
CA LEU A 50 4.53 -13.34 -6.08
C LEU A 50 4.73 -13.48 -7.60
N HIS A 51 4.95 -14.69 -8.11
CA HIS A 51 5.08 -14.93 -9.55
C HIS A 51 3.77 -14.64 -10.28
N ARG A 52 2.63 -15.10 -9.74
CA ARG A 52 1.30 -14.81 -10.30
C ARG A 52 1.01 -13.31 -10.34
N ILE A 53 1.28 -12.60 -9.25
CA ILE A 53 1.03 -11.15 -9.18
C ILE A 53 1.90 -10.40 -10.21
N LYS A 54 3.18 -10.77 -10.36
CA LYS A 54 4.05 -10.19 -11.41
C LYS A 54 3.50 -10.42 -12.81
N ALA A 55 3.05 -11.64 -13.09
CA ALA A 55 2.48 -11.99 -14.38
C ALA A 55 1.23 -11.14 -14.66
N ASN A 56 0.36 -10.94 -13.66
CA ASN A 56 -0.83 -10.13 -13.80
C ASN A 56 -0.49 -8.66 -14.06
N PHE A 57 0.44 -8.04 -13.31
CA PHE A 57 0.87 -6.66 -13.58
C PHE A 57 1.56 -6.48 -14.94
N MET A 58 2.30 -7.49 -15.39
CA MET A 58 2.86 -7.51 -16.74
C MET A 58 1.74 -7.55 -17.79
N ALA A 59 0.72 -8.39 -17.59
CA ALA A 59 -0.39 -8.53 -18.54
C ALA A 59 -1.28 -7.28 -18.63
N ILE A 60 -1.61 -6.63 -17.51
CA ILE A 60 -2.56 -5.50 -17.51
C ILE A 60 -1.91 -4.14 -17.82
N ALA A 61 -0.63 -3.98 -17.48
CA ALA A 61 0.02 -2.67 -17.48
C ALA A 61 1.46 -2.69 -18.04
N GLY A 62 1.96 -3.85 -18.50
CA GLY A 62 3.34 -3.97 -18.98
C GLY A 62 4.40 -3.67 -17.92
N MET A 63 4.08 -3.82 -16.63
CA MET A 63 4.98 -3.46 -15.52
C MET A 63 5.72 -4.68 -14.96
N PRO A 64 6.98 -4.94 -15.38
CA PRO A 64 7.70 -6.13 -14.97
C PRO A 64 8.15 -6.07 -13.51
N GLY A 65 8.00 -7.20 -12.81
CA GLY A 65 8.52 -7.40 -11.45
C GLY A 65 7.73 -6.70 -10.34
N VAL A 66 6.59 -6.08 -10.67
CA VAL A 66 5.68 -5.45 -9.71
C VAL A 66 4.90 -6.53 -8.94
N VAL A 67 4.83 -6.36 -7.63
CA VAL A 67 4.12 -7.25 -6.70
C VAL A 67 3.09 -6.51 -5.84
N GLY A 68 2.84 -5.24 -6.16
CA GLY A 68 1.81 -4.42 -5.55
C GLY A 68 1.89 -2.98 -6.07
N ALA A 69 0.74 -2.35 -6.28
CA ALA A 69 0.64 -0.92 -6.56
C ALA A 69 0.27 -0.18 -5.27
N ILE A 70 0.82 1.02 -5.07
CA ILE A 70 0.62 1.85 -3.88
C ILE A 70 -0.21 3.06 -4.29
N ASP A 71 -1.27 3.33 -3.55
CA ASP A 71 -2.03 4.56 -3.68
C ASP A 71 -2.34 5.18 -2.30
N GLY A 72 -2.41 6.51 -2.27
CA GLY A 72 -2.73 7.30 -1.08
C GLY A 72 -4.09 7.97 -1.24
N THR A 73 -5.04 7.60 -0.38
CA THR A 73 -6.41 8.12 -0.43
C THR A 73 -6.82 8.77 0.88
N HIS A 74 -7.57 9.87 0.79
CA HIS A 74 -8.19 10.49 1.95
C HIS A 74 -9.59 9.92 2.16
N ILE A 75 -9.76 9.14 3.23
CA ILE A 75 -11.06 8.59 3.62
C ILE A 75 -11.77 9.63 4.47
N LYS A 76 -12.88 10.19 3.95
CA LYS A 76 -13.70 11.15 4.69
C LYS A 76 -14.24 10.51 5.96
N ILE A 77 -14.23 11.25 7.05
CA ILE A 77 -14.81 10.85 8.32
C ILE A 77 -15.82 11.89 8.80
N ILE A 78 -16.69 11.49 9.71
CA ILE A 78 -17.44 12.45 10.52
C ILE A 78 -16.43 13.11 11.46
N ALA A 79 -16.51 14.44 11.58
CA ALA A 79 -15.65 15.20 12.47
C ALA A 79 -15.72 14.61 13.90
N PRO A 80 -14.59 14.16 14.47
CA PRO A 80 -14.57 13.70 15.85
C PRO A 80 -14.79 14.88 16.79
N SER A 81 -15.34 14.64 17.98
CA SER A 81 -15.62 15.69 18.97
C SER A 81 -14.37 16.18 19.73
N LYS A 82 -13.29 15.40 19.69
CA LYS A 82 -12.02 15.68 20.36
C LYS A 82 -10.90 15.76 19.33
N ASP A 83 -10.01 16.74 19.50
CA ASP A 83 -8.85 16.98 18.63
C ASP A 83 -9.23 16.98 17.15
N GLU A 84 -10.39 17.54 16.82
CA GLU A 84 -11.01 17.50 15.49
C GLU A 84 -10.08 18.02 14.38
N ASP A 85 -9.36 19.09 14.70
CA ASP A 85 -8.46 19.82 13.83
C ASP A 85 -7.33 18.94 13.28
N VAL A 86 -6.90 17.91 14.04
CA VAL A 86 -5.85 16.99 13.59
C VAL A 86 -6.32 16.04 12.48
N PHE A 87 -7.62 16.01 12.19
CA PHE A 87 -8.21 15.25 11.09
C PHE A 87 -8.52 16.12 9.87
N VAL A 88 -8.24 17.43 9.91
CA VAL A 88 -8.48 18.32 8.77
C VAL A 88 -7.35 18.20 7.76
N ASN A 89 -7.69 17.85 6.53
CA ASN A 89 -6.73 17.80 5.42
C ASN A 89 -6.51 19.18 4.76
N ARG A 90 -5.57 19.25 3.81
CA ARG A 90 -5.28 20.45 2.99
C ARG A 90 -6.52 21.08 2.33
N LYS A 91 -7.55 20.28 2.01
CA LYS A 91 -8.82 20.73 1.41
C LYS A 91 -9.86 21.17 2.45
N LYS A 92 -9.47 21.31 3.72
CA LYS A 92 -10.35 21.71 4.84
C LYS A 92 -11.53 20.76 5.07
N VAL A 93 -11.31 19.46 4.84
CA VAL A 93 -12.30 18.40 5.11
C VAL A 93 -11.69 17.39 6.07
N HIS A 94 -12.51 16.85 6.98
CA HIS A 94 -12.13 15.77 7.88
C HIS A 94 -11.86 14.47 7.13
N SER A 95 -10.63 13.99 7.19
CA SER A 95 -10.29 12.69 6.63
C SER A 95 -9.06 12.06 7.26
N ILE A 96 -8.97 10.74 7.12
CA ILE A 96 -7.78 9.96 7.45
C ILE A 96 -6.99 9.74 6.15
N ASN A 97 -5.68 9.99 6.19
CA ASN A 97 -4.81 9.63 5.08
C ASN A 97 -4.49 8.14 5.14
N THR A 98 -4.88 7.41 4.11
CA THR A 98 -4.75 5.96 4.04
C THR A 98 -3.91 5.60 2.83
N GLN A 99 -2.76 4.95 3.07
CA GLN A 99 -1.97 4.32 2.03
C GLN A 99 -2.42 2.86 1.90
N ILE A 100 -2.75 2.44 0.69
CA ILE A 100 -3.18 1.07 0.38
C ILE A 100 -2.20 0.46 -0.60
N VAL A 101 -1.90 -0.82 -0.41
CA VAL A 101 -1.22 -1.64 -1.41
C VAL A 101 -2.21 -2.65 -1.97
N PHE A 102 -2.30 -2.76 -3.29
CA PHE A 102 -3.20 -3.69 -3.95
C PHE A 102 -2.50 -4.48 -5.07
N ASP A 103 -3.01 -5.67 -5.38
CA ASP A 103 -2.58 -6.44 -6.54
C ASP A 103 -3.31 -6.02 -7.83
N ALA A 104 -2.90 -6.61 -8.95
CA ALA A 104 -3.49 -6.34 -10.27
C ALA A 104 -4.97 -6.74 -10.40
N THR A 105 -5.51 -7.47 -9.42
CA THR A 105 -6.94 -7.87 -9.34
C THR A 105 -7.69 -7.07 -8.27
N PHE A 106 -7.10 -5.97 -7.79
CA PHE A 106 -7.66 -5.08 -6.77
C PHE A 106 -7.84 -5.69 -5.37
N ASN A 107 -7.17 -6.82 -5.07
CA ASN A 107 -7.13 -7.30 -3.68
C ASN A 107 -6.22 -6.40 -2.85
N ILE A 108 -6.68 -6.05 -1.65
CA ILE A 108 -5.90 -5.27 -0.69
C ILE A 108 -4.86 -6.18 -0.03
N LEU A 109 -3.58 -5.82 -0.20
CA LEU A 109 -2.43 -6.56 0.32
C LEU A 109 -1.89 -5.95 1.61
N ASP A 110 -2.02 -4.63 1.78
CA ASP A 110 -1.61 -3.90 2.98
C ASP A 110 -2.34 -2.56 3.07
N VAL A 111 -2.54 -2.06 4.30
CA VAL A 111 -3.18 -0.77 4.57
C VAL A 111 -2.46 -0.09 5.72
N VAL A 112 -2.13 1.19 5.55
CA VAL A 112 -1.59 2.05 6.61
C VAL A 112 -2.45 3.31 6.68
N ALA A 113 -3.08 3.54 7.83
CA ALA A 113 -3.90 4.71 8.10
C ALA A 113 -3.17 5.64 9.08
N LYS A 114 -3.10 6.93 8.76
CA LYS A 114 -2.44 7.97 9.57
C LYS A 114 -3.27 9.24 9.58
N LEU A 115 -2.99 10.11 10.55
CA LEU A 115 -3.49 11.48 10.51
C LEU A 115 -3.09 12.14 9.18
N PRO A 116 -3.93 13.02 8.62
CA PRO A 116 -3.56 13.82 7.48
C PRO A 116 -2.23 14.54 7.76
N ALA A 117 -1.36 14.61 6.75
CA ALA A 117 -0.21 15.48 6.85
C ALA A 117 -0.73 16.92 7.04
N TYR A 118 -0.07 17.66 7.93
CA TYR A 118 -0.48 18.97 8.46
C TYR A 118 -1.24 19.86 7.43
N PRO A 119 -2.30 20.57 7.85
CA PRO A 119 -3.19 21.34 6.96
C PRO A 119 -2.53 22.47 6.17
#